data_AF-A0A5P1V282-F1
#
_entry.id   AF-A0A5P1V282-F1
#
_cell.length_a   1.000
_cell.length_b   1.000
_cell.length_c   1.000
_cell.angle_alpha   90.00
_cell.angle_beta   90.00
_cell.angle_gamma   90.00
#
_symmetry.space_group_name_H-M   'P 1'
#
loop_
_entity.id
_entity.type
_entity.pdbx_description
1 polymer ?
#
loop_
_entity_poly.entity_id
_entity_poly.type
_entity_poly.pdbx_seq_one_letter_code
_entity_poly.pdbx_strand_id
1 'polypeptide(L)'
;MVYNLLLYPQTFLGLEEVEKIIKLVEKLLVLDLSITKENWFRFIKDHQNLQQKVQFLSFKPDLGIDLEELKKEVSSLEEWGYNFRNLENLKYFSQFKEVLEESLKEIFYSIKGDKVLEEEKVRIKSSIINLFLAEKLDVSMYEIKKELEKLEWQYHQVFKEKVIGEDFSFKPIEDLNYLISTSLSFPEKLPNLKQRIKAWQAIGPYIDFGSHLAFNGLVINSSELLELWQEKHEHLVKNEFEDGIKLYEFKTKVDDLLGFSVSLEHNSSTSWVMYLLDR
;
A
#
# COMPACT_ATOMS: atom_id res chain seq x y z
N MET A 1 -9.85 -23.81 -10.32
CA MET A 1 -8.46 -23.32 -10.33
C MET A 1 -8.14 -22.81 -8.95
N VAL A 2 -6.88 -22.95 -8.53
CA VAL A 2 -6.42 -22.54 -7.21
C VAL A 2 -5.56 -21.28 -7.41
N TYR A 3 -5.95 -20.17 -6.79
CA TYR A 3 -5.28 -18.87 -6.98
C TYR A 3 -4.39 -18.59 -5.77
N ASN A 4 -3.09 -18.50 -6.01
CA ASN A 4 -2.09 -18.06 -5.05
C ASN A 4 -1.54 -16.75 -5.59
N LEU A 5 -1.95 -15.63 -5.02
CA LEU A 5 -1.74 -14.31 -5.61
C LEU A 5 -0.88 -13.43 -4.72
N LEU A 6 0.00 -12.64 -5.34
CA LEU A 6 0.80 -11.62 -4.68
C LEU A 6 0.08 -10.26 -4.69
N LEU A 7 -0.05 -9.62 -3.53
CA LEU A 7 -0.50 -8.24 -3.46
C LEU A 7 0.56 -7.31 -4.08
N TYR A 8 0.20 -6.62 -5.16
CA TYR A 8 1.10 -5.77 -5.92
C TYR A 8 0.42 -4.51 -6.46
N PRO A 9 1.08 -3.34 -6.42
CA PRO A 9 2.24 -3.05 -5.59
C PRO A 9 1.83 -3.08 -4.10
N GLN A 10 2.78 -2.86 -3.19
CA GLN A 10 2.49 -2.85 -1.75
C GLN A 10 1.47 -1.76 -1.47
N THR A 11 0.34 -2.17 -0.89
CA THR A 11 -0.76 -1.31 -0.51
C THR A 11 -1.46 -1.90 0.71
N PHE A 12 -2.00 -1.05 1.58
CA PHE A 12 -2.88 -1.52 2.65
C PHE A 12 -4.27 -1.78 2.07
N LEU A 13 -4.77 -3.01 2.23
CA LEU A 13 -6.14 -3.36 1.89
C LEU A 13 -7.01 -3.32 3.15
N GLY A 14 -8.11 -2.59 3.07
CA GLY A 14 -9.11 -2.54 4.14
C GLY A 14 -9.82 -3.88 4.34
N LEU A 15 -10.48 -4.06 5.48
CA LEU A 15 -11.16 -5.32 5.82
C LEU A 15 -12.13 -5.78 4.72
N GLU A 16 -12.92 -4.85 4.19
CA GLU A 16 -13.92 -5.11 3.13
C GLU A 16 -13.28 -5.66 1.84
N GLU A 17 -12.11 -5.15 1.47
CA GLU A 17 -11.38 -5.58 0.27
C GLU A 17 -10.72 -6.94 0.49
N VAL A 18 -10.13 -7.13 1.67
CA VAL A 18 -9.52 -8.40 2.07
C VAL A 18 -10.56 -9.52 2.09
N GLU A 19 -11.74 -9.29 2.65
CA GLU A 19 -12.83 -10.26 2.69
C GLU A 19 -13.29 -10.69 1.29
N LYS A 20 -13.34 -9.74 0.35
CA LYS A 20 -13.69 -10.02 -1.05
C LYS A 20 -12.65 -10.94 -1.72
N ILE A 21 -11.36 -10.65 -1.55
CA ILE A 21 -10.26 -11.43 -2.16
C ILE A 21 -10.16 -12.82 -1.56
N ILE A 22 -10.19 -12.92 -0.23
CA ILE A 22 -9.90 -14.16 0.49
C ILE A 22 -10.95 -15.26 0.24
N LYS A 23 -12.17 -14.89 -0.16
CA LYS A 23 -13.18 -15.84 -0.65
C LYS A 23 -12.79 -16.52 -1.97
N LEU A 24 -12.02 -15.84 -2.81
CA LEU A 24 -11.68 -16.27 -4.17
C LEU A 24 -10.29 -16.91 -4.28
N VAL A 25 -9.38 -16.60 -3.36
CA VAL A 25 -8.00 -17.12 -3.39
C VAL A 25 -7.80 -18.27 -2.40
N GLU A 26 -6.85 -19.15 -2.70
CA GLU A 26 -6.32 -20.09 -1.71
C GLU A 26 -5.35 -19.36 -0.79
N LYS A 27 -4.44 -18.58 -1.38
CA LYS A 27 -3.43 -17.83 -0.63
C LYS A 27 -3.24 -16.41 -1.17
N LEU A 28 -3.17 -15.45 -0.26
CA LEU A 28 -2.75 -14.07 -0.54
C LEU A 28 -1.35 -13.86 0.06
N LEU A 29 -0.39 -13.53 -0.79
CA LEU A 29 0.96 -13.20 -0.38
C LEU A 29 1.09 -11.68 -0.21
N VAL A 30 1.65 -11.26 0.91
CA VAL A 30 1.81 -9.84 1.27
C VAL A 30 3.24 -9.62 1.72
N LEU A 31 3.92 -8.60 1.21
CA LEU A 31 5.27 -8.27 1.69
C LEU A 31 5.21 -7.74 3.12
N ASP A 32 6.05 -8.29 4.00
CA ASP A 32 6.18 -7.86 5.38
C ASP A 32 7.19 -6.73 5.52
N LEU A 33 6.70 -5.53 5.83
CA LEU A 33 7.51 -4.35 6.11
C LEU A 33 7.59 -4.05 7.62
N SER A 34 7.46 -5.07 8.48
CA SER A 34 7.32 -4.99 9.96
C SER A 34 6.03 -4.34 10.46
N ILE A 35 5.65 -3.18 9.92
CA ILE A 35 4.34 -2.56 10.20
C ILE A 35 3.19 -3.34 9.57
N THR A 36 3.44 -4.08 8.50
CA THR A 36 2.40 -4.78 7.75
C THR A 36 1.67 -5.77 8.62
N LYS A 37 2.39 -6.64 9.33
CA LYS A 37 1.76 -7.56 10.29
C LYS A 37 0.97 -6.83 11.37
N GLU A 38 1.50 -5.74 11.93
CA GLU A 38 0.83 -4.95 12.96
C GLU A 38 -0.49 -4.37 12.45
N ASN A 39 -0.49 -3.76 11.27
CA ASN A 39 -1.67 -3.20 10.62
C ASN A 39 -2.71 -4.28 10.35
N TRP A 40 -2.29 -5.43 9.80
CA TRP A 40 -3.18 -6.56 9.56
C TRP A 40 -3.79 -7.10 10.86
N PHE A 41 -3.00 -7.26 11.93
CA PHE A 41 -3.52 -7.67 13.24
C PHE A 41 -4.38 -6.60 13.91
N ARG A 42 -4.21 -5.33 13.56
CA ARG A 42 -5.06 -4.25 14.10
C ARG A 42 -6.46 -4.28 13.49
N PHE A 43 -6.56 -4.48 12.18
CA PHE A 43 -7.83 -4.32 11.46
C PHE A 43 -8.52 -5.63 11.08
N ILE A 44 -7.82 -6.77 11.08
CA ILE A 44 -8.30 -8.04 10.48
C ILE A 44 -8.29 -9.20 11.51
N LYS A 45 -7.77 -8.99 12.73
CA LYS A 45 -7.49 -10.04 13.73
C LYS A 45 -8.68 -10.90 14.16
N ASP A 46 -9.90 -10.39 14.14
CA ASP A 46 -11.07 -11.13 14.61
C ASP A 46 -11.58 -12.19 13.60
N HIS A 47 -10.97 -12.28 12.41
CA HIS A 47 -11.41 -13.17 11.35
C HIS A 47 -10.43 -14.33 11.14
N GLN A 48 -10.61 -15.43 11.91
CA GLN A 48 -9.72 -16.60 11.88
C GLN A 48 -9.53 -17.22 10.49
N ASN A 49 -10.57 -17.22 9.65
CA ASN A 49 -10.49 -17.73 8.28
C ASN A 49 -9.57 -16.88 7.38
N LEU A 50 -9.44 -15.57 7.66
CA LEU A 50 -8.60 -14.67 6.86
C LEU A 50 -7.11 -14.90 7.19
N GLN A 51 -6.78 -15.15 8.46
CA GLN A 51 -5.39 -15.37 8.89
C GLN A 51 -4.76 -16.63 8.28
N GLN A 52 -5.54 -17.67 7.99
CA GLN A 52 -5.03 -18.91 7.42
C GLN A 52 -4.65 -18.79 5.94
N LYS A 53 -5.27 -17.84 5.22
CA LYS A 53 -5.07 -17.64 3.78
C LYS A 53 -4.06 -16.54 3.47
N VAL A 54 -3.66 -15.73 4.44
CA VAL A 54 -2.66 -14.67 4.24
C VAL A 54 -1.30 -15.19 4.66
N GLN A 55 -0.30 -15.02 3.80
CA GLN A 55 1.08 -15.27 4.15
C GLN A 55 1.93 -14.03 3.92
N PHE A 56 2.72 -13.72 4.94
CA PHE A 56 3.68 -12.63 4.91
C PHE A 56 5.01 -13.12 4.34
N LEU A 57 5.50 -12.42 3.32
CA LEU A 57 6.80 -12.63 2.69
C LEU A 57 7.85 -11.79 3.42
N SER A 58 8.96 -12.41 3.82
CA SER A 58 10.11 -11.73 4.41
C SER A 58 11.21 -11.49 3.37
N PHE A 59 12.17 -10.64 3.71
CA PHE A 59 13.41 -10.55 2.94
C PHE A 59 14.32 -11.74 3.24
N LYS A 60 15.20 -12.07 2.28
CA LYS A 60 16.22 -13.10 2.46
C LYS A 60 17.19 -12.69 3.61
N PRO A 61 17.63 -13.64 4.46
CA PRO A 61 18.45 -13.31 5.64
C PRO A 61 19.80 -12.64 5.31
N ASP A 62 20.33 -12.86 4.12
CA ASP A 62 21.60 -12.30 3.63
C ASP A 62 21.53 -10.80 3.31
N LEU A 63 20.32 -10.22 3.27
CA LEU A 63 20.13 -8.79 2.99
C LEU A 63 20.71 -7.89 4.10
N GLY A 64 20.83 -8.38 5.33
CA GLY A 64 21.44 -7.66 6.45
C GLY A 64 20.80 -6.30 6.72
N ILE A 65 19.48 -6.20 6.55
CA ILE A 65 18.65 -5.04 6.86
C ILE A 65 17.78 -5.38 8.07
N ASP A 66 17.88 -4.58 9.12
CA ASP A 66 17.00 -4.65 10.29
C ASP A 66 15.75 -3.79 10.03
N LEU A 67 14.59 -4.45 9.91
CA LEU A 67 13.31 -3.78 9.69
C LEU A 67 12.84 -2.96 10.90
N GLU A 68 13.26 -3.31 12.12
CA GLU A 68 12.94 -2.55 13.33
C GLU A 68 13.77 -1.26 13.43
N GLU A 69 15.03 -1.31 12.99
CA GLU A 69 15.85 -0.11 12.83
C GLU A 69 15.26 0.82 11.77
N LEU A 70 14.86 0.27 10.63
CA LEU A 70 14.20 1.03 9.56
C LEU A 70 12.88 1.67 10.01
N LYS A 71 12.08 0.98 10.81
CA LYS A 71 10.86 1.54 11.40
C LYS A 71 11.14 2.77 12.26
N LYS A 72 12.24 2.78 13.02
CA LYS A 72 12.67 3.96 13.79
C LYS A 72 13.12 5.09 12.87
N GLU A 73 13.89 4.80 11.82
CA GLU A 73 14.31 5.80 10.84
C GLU A 73 13.13 6.45 10.14
N VAL A 74 12.13 5.67 9.72
CA VAL A 74 10.88 6.19 9.14
C VAL A 74 10.17 7.13 10.11
N SER A 75 10.07 6.73 11.38
CA SER A 75 9.43 7.57 12.41
C SER A 75 10.16 8.90 12.58
N SER A 76 11.50 8.88 12.59
CA SER A 76 12.32 10.08 12.63
C SER A 76 12.10 10.96 11.38
N LEU A 77 12.03 10.37 10.19
CA LEU A 77 11.78 11.10 8.95
C LEU A 77 10.40 11.78 8.94
N GLU A 78 9.37 11.11 9.46
CA GLU A 78 8.04 11.70 9.61
C GLU A 78 8.03 12.86 10.62
N GLU A 79 8.72 12.71 11.76
CA GLU A 79 8.87 13.78 12.75
C GLU A 79 9.55 15.00 12.11
N TRP A 80 10.63 14.79 11.35
CA TRP A 80 11.27 15.84 10.58
C TRP A 80 10.33 16.47 9.56
N GLY A 81 9.62 15.66 8.78
CA GLY A 81 8.63 16.13 7.80
C GLY A 81 7.54 17.00 8.42
N TYR A 82 7.04 16.61 9.60
CA TYR A 82 6.07 17.38 10.38
C TYR A 82 6.68 18.71 10.84
N ASN A 83 7.88 18.67 11.41
CA ASN A 83 8.59 19.86 11.89
C ASN A 83 8.86 20.86 10.77
N PHE A 84 9.15 20.40 9.55
CA PHE A 84 9.40 21.27 8.38
C PHE A 84 8.14 21.80 7.69
N ARG A 85 6.94 21.35 8.08
CA ARG A 85 5.69 21.85 7.49
C ARG A 85 5.38 23.30 7.88
N ASN A 86 5.90 23.77 9.01
CA ASN A 86 5.68 25.13 9.50
C ASN A 86 6.79 26.08 9.01
N LEU A 87 6.41 27.17 8.35
CA LEU A 87 7.31 28.25 7.90
C LEU A 87 8.13 28.87 9.04
N GLU A 88 7.59 28.93 10.25
CA GLU A 88 8.31 29.41 11.45
C GLU A 88 9.38 28.42 11.90
N ASN A 89 9.07 27.12 11.86
CA ASN A 89 10.04 26.07 12.15
C ASN A 89 11.13 26.02 11.08
N LEU A 90 10.78 26.17 9.79
CA LEU A 90 11.76 26.27 8.71
C LEU A 90 12.71 27.46 8.91
N LYS A 91 12.19 28.60 9.36
CA LYS A 91 13.02 29.76 9.72
C LYS A 91 13.91 29.46 10.92
N TYR A 92 13.40 28.79 11.96
CA TYR A 92 14.19 28.35 13.11
C TYR A 92 15.32 27.39 12.68
N PHE A 93 15.01 26.36 11.90
CA PHE A 93 15.96 25.38 11.41
C PHE A 93 16.98 25.94 10.41
N SER A 94 16.63 26.98 9.65
CA SER A 94 17.58 27.66 8.77
C SER A 94 18.75 28.31 9.53
N GLN A 95 18.56 28.61 10.82
CA GLN A 95 19.61 29.12 11.72
C GLN A 95 20.56 28.01 12.21
N PHE A 96 20.11 26.74 12.14
CA PHE A 96 20.87 25.55 12.52
C PHE A 96 21.27 24.73 11.30
N LYS A 97 21.46 25.39 10.16
CA LYS A 97 21.77 24.74 8.87
C LYS A 97 22.91 23.72 8.99
N GLU A 98 23.96 24.02 9.75
CA GLU A 98 25.08 23.10 9.96
C GLU A 98 24.70 21.85 10.77
N VAL A 99 23.88 21.99 11.82
CA VAL A 99 23.38 20.86 12.63
C VAL A 99 22.42 20.00 11.82
N LEU A 100 21.64 20.61 10.94
CA LEU A 100 20.75 19.93 10.02
C LEU A 100 21.51 19.20 8.92
N GLU A 101 22.53 19.85 8.34
CA GLU A 101 23.45 19.20 7.41
C GLU A 101 24.23 18.07 8.08
N GLU A 102 24.56 18.16 9.38
CA GLU A 102 25.19 17.07 10.14
C GLU A 102 24.23 15.93 10.50
N SER A 103 23.01 16.23 10.90
CA SER A 103 22.00 15.21 11.23
C SER A 103 21.51 14.48 9.98
N LEU A 104 21.41 15.21 8.86
CA LEU A 104 21.11 14.64 7.56
C LEU A 104 22.37 14.16 6.84
N LYS A 105 23.59 14.37 7.36
CA LYS A 105 24.83 14.00 6.66
C LYS A 105 24.88 12.50 6.45
N GLU A 106 24.45 11.68 7.41
CA GLU A 106 24.40 10.23 7.21
C GLU A 106 23.39 9.83 6.11
N ILE A 107 22.25 10.52 6.04
CA ILE A 107 21.25 10.36 4.99
C ILE A 107 21.80 10.87 3.64
N PHE A 108 22.50 12.00 3.62
CA PHE A 108 23.07 12.63 2.43
C PHE A 108 24.33 11.92 1.93
N TYR A 109 25.20 11.40 2.79
CA TYR A 109 26.36 10.58 2.43
C TYR A 109 25.90 9.25 1.83
N SER A 110 24.82 8.68 2.38
CA SER A 110 24.13 7.54 1.76
C SER A 110 23.61 7.90 0.35
N ILE A 111 23.08 9.11 0.16
CA ILE A 111 22.54 9.59 -1.13
C ILE A 111 23.64 10.04 -2.13
N LYS A 112 24.82 10.48 -1.67
CA LYS A 112 25.86 11.11 -2.51
C LYS A 112 26.95 10.16 -3.05
N GLY A 113 26.89 8.86 -2.75
CA GLY A 113 27.55 7.85 -3.60
C GLY A 113 29.07 7.74 -3.48
N ASP A 114 29.63 7.75 -2.26
CA ASP A 114 31.03 7.38 -2.04
C ASP A 114 31.15 5.93 -1.53
N LYS A 115 30.69 4.96 -2.35
CA LYS A 115 31.14 3.55 -2.45
C LYS A 115 30.14 2.72 -3.25
N VAL A 116 30.62 2.12 -4.35
CA VAL A 116 29.81 1.36 -5.33
C VAL A 116 29.10 0.12 -4.75
N LEU A 117 29.55 -0.42 -3.61
CA LEU A 117 28.85 -1.50 -2.86
C LEU A 117 27.84 -0.98 -1.82
N GLU A 118 27.95 0.29 -1.40
CA GLU A 118 26.97 0.96 -0.53
C GLU A 118 25.74 1.43 -1.33
N GLU A 119 25.90 1.78 -2.61
CA GLU A 119 24.81 2.28 -3.46
C GLU A 119 23.64 1.31 -3.60
N GLU A 120 23.90 0.01 -3.79
CA GLU A 120 22.85 -1.00 -3.92
C GLU A 120 22.11 -1.21 -2.59
N LYS A 121 22.85 -1.31 -1.48
CA LYS A 121 22.26 -1.42 -0.14
C LYS A 121 21.44 -0.18 0.21
N VAL A 122 21.94 1.02 -0.11
CA VAL A 122 21.22 2.28 0.06
C VAL A 122 19.96 2.31 -0.81
N ARG A 123 20.06 1.89 -2.07
CA ARG A 123 18.90 1.83 -2.98
C ARG A 123 17.83 0.89 -2.47
N ILE A 124 18.21 -0.29 -1.98
CA ILE A 124 17.28 -1.25 -1.38
C ILE A 124 16.66 -0.65 -0.13
N LYS A 125 17.48 -0.12 0.78
CA LYS A 125 17.04 0.54 2.02
C LYS A 125 16.02 1.64 1.73
N SER A 126 16.34 2.55 0.81
CA SER A 126 15.45 3.63 0.35
C SER A 126 14.16 3.09 -0.26
N SER A 127 14.23 1.98 -1.00
CA SER A 127 13.05 1.34 -1.59
C SER A 127 12.14 0.74 -0.52
N ILE A 128 12.70 0.10 0.51
CA ILE A 128 11.95 -0.40 1.67
C ILE A 128 11.28 0.78 2.40
N ILE A 129 12.02 1.85 2.70
CA ILE A 129 11.49 3.07 3.32
C ILE A 129 10.32 3.66 2.51
N ASN A 130 10.46 3.73 1.18
CA ASN A 130 9.41 4.25 0.31
C ASN A 130 8.12 3.40 0.39
N LEU A 131 8.23 2.07 0.40
CA LEU A 131 7.06 1.20 0.57
C LEU A 131 6.47 1.29 1.98
N PHE A 132 7.32 1.47 2.99
CA PHE A 132 6.90 1.65 4.38
C PHE A 132 6.06 2.92 4.55
N LEU A 133 6.56 4.06 4.06
CA LEU A 133 5.85 5.34 4.05
C LEU A 133 4.55 5.27 3.24
N ALA A 134 4.60 4.58 2.10
CA ALA A 134 3.43 4.34 1.26
C ALA A 134 2.34 3.54 1.98
N GLU A 135 2.70 2.47 2.69
CA GLU A 135 1.74 1.70 3.49
C GLU A 135 1.19 2.50 4.67
N LYS A 136 2.03 3.27 5.39
CA LYS A 136 1.55 4.17 6.45
C LYS A 136 0.55 5.20 5.93
N LEU A 137 0.80 5.77 4.76
CA LEU A 137 -0.12 6.70 4.11
C LEU A 137 -1.45 6.01 3.81
N ASP A 138 -1.42 4.80 3.24
CA ASP A 138 -2.64 4.03 2.95
C ASP A 138 -3.45 3.75 4.23
N VAL A 139 -2.79 3.34 5.31
CA VAL A 139 -3.45 3.10 6.61
C VAL A 139 -4.05 4.38 7.17
N SER A 140 -3.31 5.49 7.17
CA SER A 140 -3.82 6.78 7.64
C SER A 140 -5.02 7.24 6.81
N MET A 141 -4.98 7.08 5.49
CA MET A 141 -6.11 7.39 4.61
C MET A 141 -7.33 6.52 4.95
N TYR A 142 -7.13 5.22 5.17
CA TYR A 142 -8.19 4.31 5.56
C TYR A 142 -8.82 4.67 6.91
N GLU A 143 -8.00 5.01 7.91
CA GLU A 143 -8.49 5.44 9.23
C GLU A 143 -9.29 6.74 9.14
N ILE A 144 -8.77 7.74 8.43
CA ILE A 144 -9.49 9.00 8.18
C ILE A 144 -10.83 8.72 7.51
N LYS A 145 -10.87 7.83 6.50
CA LYS A 145 -12.13 7.42 5.85
C LYS A 145 -13.12 6.86 6.87
N LYS A 146 -12.69 5.90 7.70
CA LYS A 146 -13.57 5.27 8.71
C LYS A 146 -14.05 6.25 9.79
N GLU A 147 -13.21 7.19 10.21
CA GLU A 147 -13.60 8.24 11.16
C GLU A 147 -14.61 9.22 10.55
N LEU A 148 -14.43 9.60 9.29
CA LEU A 148 -15.37 10.45 8.56
C LEU A 148 -16.72 9.75 8.38
N GLU A 149 -16.74 8.47 7.96
CA GLU A 149 -17.96 7.65 7.86
C GLU A 149 -18.72 7.58 9.20
N LYS A 150 -17.98 7.42 10.31
CA LYS A 150 -18.57 7.41 11.65
C LYS A 150 -19.15 8.76 12.03
N LEU A 151 -18.44 9.85 11.75
CA LEU A 151 -18.90 11.21 12.04
C LEU A 151 -20.16 11.55 11.24
N GLU A 152 -20.20 11.15 9.96
CA GLU A 152 -21.38 11.27 9.11
C GLU A 152 -22.57 10.50 9.69
N TRP A 153 -22.36 9.25 10.09
CA TRP A 153 -23.43 8.44 10.69
C TRP A 153 -23.95 9.09 11.98
N GLN A 154 -23.06 9.54 12.87
CA GLN A 154 -23.43 10.23 14.11
C GLN A 154 -24.20 11.52 13.84
N TYR A 155 -23.77 12.32 12.86
CA TYR A 155 -24.49 13.51 12.42
C TYR A 155 -25.91 13.17 11.96
N HIS A 156 -26.07 12.15 11.13
CA HIS A 156 -27.39 11.71 10.66
C HIS A 156 -28.30 11.21 11.78
N GLN A 157 -27.75 10.51 12.80
CA GLN A 157 -28.54 10.10 13.97
C GLN A 157 -29.00 11.32 14.77
N VAL A 158 -28.09 12.24 15.11
CA VAL A 158 -28.43 13.48 15.84
C VAL A 158 -29.45 14.33 15.06
N PHE A 159 -29.28 14.42 13.74
CA PHE A 159 -30.23 15.13 12.87
C PHE A 159 -31.61 14.47 12.91
N LYS A 160 -31.70 13.14 12.75
CA LYS A 160 -32.98 12.41 12.85
C LYS A 160 -33.64 12.59 14.21
N GLU A 161 -32.87 12.49 15.29
CA GLU A 161 -33.39 12.64 16.66
C GLU A 161 -33.88 14.06 16.96
N LYS A 162 -33.17 15.10 16.49
CA LYS A 162 -33.54 16.50 16.72
C LYS A 162 -34.66 17.02 15.80
N VAL A 163 -34.81 16.46 14.60
CA VAL A 163 -35.85 16.86 13.63
C VAL A 163 -37.20 16.20 13.89
N ILE A 164 -37.26 15.11 14.67
CA ILE A 164 -38.55 14.51 15.11
C ILE A 164 -39.25 15.38 16.19
N GLY A 165 -38.60 16.44 16.70
CA GLY A 165 -39.10 17.22 17.83
C GLY A 165 -39.62 18.62 17.54
N GLU A 166 -38.79 19.56 17.07
CA GLU A 166 -39.06 20.98 17.41
C GLU A 166 -38.77 22.05 16.33
N ASP A 167 -38.21 21.73 15.16
CA ASP A 167 -37.98 22.78 14.14
C ASP A 167 -37.95 22.28 12.69
N PHE A 168 -38.99 22.60 11.92
CA PHE A 168 -39.09 22.31 10.48
C PHE A 168 -38.17 23.18 9.61
N SER A 169 -37.48 24.17 10.19
CA SER A 169 -36.54 25.04 9.46
C SER A 169 -35.10 24.51 9.43
N PHE A 170 -34.81 23.44 10.18
CA PHE A 170 -33.47 22.86 10.26
C PHE A 170 -33.13 22.08 8.98
N LYS A 171 -32.36 22.70 8.09
CA LYS A 171 -31.86 22.05 6.87
C LYS A 171 -30.59 21.23 7.18
N PRO A 172 -30.38 20.08 6.51
CA PRO A 172 -29.09 19.40 6.53
C PRO A 172 -27.98 20.40 6.16
N ILE A 173 -26.80 20.28 6.79
CA ILE A 173 -25.65 21.10 6.41
C ILE A 173 -25.20 20.62 5.03
N GLU A 174 -25.64 21.31 3.98
CA GLU A 174 -25.26 21.02 2.59
C GLU A 174 -23.74 21.05 2.43
N ASP A 175 -23.04 21.92 3.17
CA ASP A 175 -21.58 22.00 3.20
C ASP A 175 -20.89 20.76 3.80
N LEU A 176 -21.57 20.00 4.69
CA LEU A 176 -21.03 18.76 5.24
C LEU A 176 -21.14 17.65 4.19
N ASN A 177 -22.29 17.57 3.50
CA ASN A 177 -22.46 16.68 2.35
C ASN A 177 -21.49 17.05 1.22
N TYR A 178 -21.19 18.34 1.01
CA TYR A 178 -20.22 18.81 0.04
C TYR A 178 -18.78 18.46 0.45
N LEU A 179 -18.38 18.72 1.71
CA LEU A 179 -17.08 18.31 2.24
C LEU A 179 -16.94 16.81 2.09
N ILE A 180 -17.90 16.01 2.54
CA ILE A 180 -17.90 14.55 2.40
C ILE A 180 -17.84 14.14 0.92
N SER A 181 -18.69 14.68 0.03
CA SER A 181 -18.73 14.29 -1.39
C SER A 181 -17.50 14.73 -2.20
N THR A 182 -16.84 15.84 -1.85
CA THR A 182 -15.64 16.34 -2.55
C THR A 182 -14.34 15.88 -1.90
N SER A 183 -14.39 15.52 -0.62
CA SER A 183 -13.27 14.98 0.17
C SER A 183 -13.16 13.46 0.06
N LEU A 184 -14.23 12.75 -0.34
CA LEU A 184 -14.28 11.29 -0.52
C LEU A 184 -13.88 10.80 -1.90
N SER A 185 -13.56 11.68 -2.86
CA SER A 185 -12.71 11.26 -3.97
C SER A 185 -11.29 11.08 -3.43
N PHE A 186 -11.12 10.11 -2.52
CA PHE A 186 -9.83 9.46 -2.30
C PHE A 186 -9.29 9.16 -3.69
N PRO A 187 -8.02 9.47 -3.96
CA PRO A 187 -7.53 9.41 -5.31
C PRO A 187 -7.84 8.01 -5.86
N GLU A 188 -8.60 7.93 -6.96
CA GLU A 188 -8.80 6.71 -7.77
C GLU A 188 -7.47 6.07 -8.21
N LYS A 189 -6.36 6.76 -7.91
CA LYS A 189 -4.99 6.42 -8.21
C LYS A 189 -4.25 6.18 -6.90
N LEU A 190 -3.70 4.98 -6.79
CA LEU A 190 -2.77 4.63 -5.71
C LEU A 190 -1.63 5.68 -5.62
N PRO A 191 -1.49 6.40 -4.50
CA PRO A 191 -0.51 7.47 -4.39
C PRO A 191 0.91 6.98 -4.66
N ASN A 192 1.68 7.74 -5.45
CA ASN A 192 3.07 7.44 -5.79
C ASN A 192 3.27 6.08 -6.46
N LEU A 193 2.30 5.59 -7.26
CA LEU A 193 2.34 4.30 -7.95
C LEU A 193 3.69 4.03 -8.63
N LYS A 194 4.21 4.99 -9.41
CA LYS A 194 5.49 4.85 -10.12
C LYS A 194 6.66 4.59 -9.17
N GLN A 195 6.69 5.27 -8.02
CA GLN A 195 7.72 5.08 -7.00
C GLN A 195 7.56 3.73 -6.31
N ARG A 196 6.32 3.29 -6.03
CA ARG A 196 6.04 1.96 -5.46
C ARG A 196 6.51 0.84 -6.39
N ILE A 197 6.20 0.93 -7.68
CA ILE A 197 6.66 -0.04 -8.71
C ILE A 197 8.19 -0.10 -8.75
N LYS A 198 8.86 1.05 -8.80
CA LYS A 198 10.33 1.11 -8.79
C LYS A 198 10.94 0.53 -7.52
N ALA A 199 10.33 0.79 -6.37
CA ALA A 199 10.77 0.24 -5.10
C ALA A 199 10.62 -1.28 -5.10
N TRP A 200 9.49 -1.82 -5.57
CA TRP A 200 9.29 -3.25 -5.79
C TRP A 200 10.34 -3.87 -6.71
N GLN A 201 10.62 -3.24 -7.85
CA GLN A 201 11.66 -3.70 -8.78
C GLN A 201 13.06 -3.74 -8.16
N ALA A 202 13.36 -2.81 -7.24
CA ALA A 202 14.64 -2.78 -6.55
C ALA A 202 14.76 -3.88 -5.46
N ILE A 203 13.67 -4.17 -4.74
CA ILE A 203 13.71 -5.13 -3.61
C ILE A 203 13.31 -6.55 -4.01
N GLY A 204 12.58 -6.72 -5.10
CA GLY A 204 12.01 -7.99 -5.57
C GLY A 204 12.98 -9.16 -5.57
N PRO A 205 14.21 -9.02 -6.12
CA PRO A 205 15.22 -10.07 -6.09
C PRO A 205 15.64 -10.54 -4.70
N TYR A 206 15.42 -9.73 -3.67
CA TYR A 206 15.79 -9.98 -2.27
C TYR A 206 14.62 -10.45 -1.40
N ILE A 207 13.41 -10.55 -1.96
CA ILE A 207 12.28 -11.15 -1.26
C ILE A 207 12.46 -12.66 -1.22
N ASP A 208 12.26 -13.25 -0.04
CA ASP A 208 12.19 -14.70 0.10
C ASP A 208 10.77 -15.15 -0.22
N PHE A 209 10.59 -15.58 -1.46
CA PHE A 209 9.34 -16.19 -1.90
C PHE A 209 9.16 -17.60 -1.32
N GLY A 210 10.17 -18.21 -0.69
CA GLY A 210 10.12 -19.58 -0.18
C GLY A 210 10.14 -20.63 -1.30
N SER A 211 10.92 -21.70 -1.13
CA SER A 211 11.09 -22.79 -2.12
C SER A 211 9.83 -23.62 -2.42
N HIS A 212 8.67 -23.30 -1.82
CA HIS A 212 7.43 -24.06 -1.93
C HIS A 212 6.20 -23.21 -2.29
N LEU A 213 6.38 -21.94 -2.62
CA LEU A 213 5.29 -21.01 -2.90
C LEU A 213 5.33 -20.59 -4.36
N ALA A 214 4.82 -21.46 -5.22
CA ALA A 214 4.43 -21.06 -6.55
C ALA A 214 3.17 -20.19 -6.45
N PHE A 215 3.33 -18.88 -6.57
CA PHE A 215 2.22 -17.98 -6.85
C PHE A 215 2.03 -17.89 -8.37
N ASN A 216 0.77 -17.74 -8.79
CA ASN A 216 0.39 -17.79 -10.20
C ASN A 216 -0.25 -16.49 -10.70
N GLY A 217 -0.27 -15.46 -9.87
CA GLY A 217 -0.79 -14.17 -10.28
C GLY A 217 -0.63 -13.05 -9.24
N LEU A 218 -1.25 -11.92 -9.56
CA LEU A 218 -1.16 -10.67 -8.82
C LEU A 218 -2.57 -10.23 -8.39
N VAL A 219 -2.68 -9.59 -7.23
CA VAL A 219 -3.84 -8.79 -6.82
C VAL A 219 -3.41 -7.33 -6.89
N ILE A 220 -4.18 -6.51 -7.61
CA ILE A 220 -3.92 -5.09 -7.76
C ILE A 220 -5.18 -4.27 -7.44
N ASN A 221 -5.01 -3.06 -6.91
CA ASN A 221 -6.07 -2.06 -6.67
C ASN A 221 -5.77 -0.74 -7.39
N SER A 222 -5.06 -0.79 -8.52
CA SER A 222 -4.72 0.40 -9.29
C SER A 222 -5.18 0.26 -10.73
N SER A 223 -6.16 1.09 -11.12
CA SER A 223 -6.64 1.22 -12.50
C SER A 223 -5.51 1.65 -13.45
N GLU A 224 -4.70 2.65 -13.05
CA GLU A 224 -3.54 3.12 -13.82
C GLU A 224 -2.55 1.98 -14.12
N LEU A 225 -2.27 1.11 -13.14
CA LEU A 225 -1.40 -0.05 -13.37
C LEU A 225 -2.02 -1.07 -14.33
N LEU A 226 -3.32 -1.34 -14.17
CA LEU A 226 -4.04 -2.26 -15.04
C LEU A 226 -4.02 -1.77 -16.50
N GLU A 227 -4.33 -0.49 -16.72
CA GLU A 227 -4.30 0.15 -18.05
C GLU A 227 -2.90 0.04 -18.68
N LEU A 228 -1.86 0.36 -17.91
CA LEU A 228 -0.46 0.25 -18.38
C LEU A 228 -0.08 -1.16 -18.83
N TRP A 229 -0.63 -2.20 -18.20
CA TRP A 229 -0.40 -3.58 -18.62
C TRP A 229 -1.27 -3.98 -19.81
N GLN A 230 -2.54 -3.55 -19.84
CA GLN A 230 -3.47 -3.82 -20.95
C GLN A 230 -2.98 -3.20 -22.26
N GLU A 231 -2.31 -2.05 -22.23
CA GLU A 231 -1.70 -1.41 -23.40
C GLU A 231 -0.49 -2.19 -23.94
N LYS A 232 0.26 -2.88 -23.07
CA LYS A 232 1.54 -3.53 -23.41
C LYS A 232 1.42 -5.02 -23.70
N HIS A 233 0.41 -5.68 -23.16
CA HIS A 233 0.30 -7.13 -23.16
C HIS A 233 -1.09 -7.56 -23.64
N GLU A 234 -1.12 -8.64 -24.43
CA GLU A 234 -2.39 -9.28 -24.80
C GLU A 234 -3.05 -9.86 -23.54
N HIS A 235 -4.35 -9.61 -23.38
CA HIS A 235 -5.09 -10.00 -22.20
C HIS A 235 -6.52 -10.45 -22.52
N LEU A 236 -7.11 -11.23 -21.62
CA LEU A 236 -8.48 -11.69 -21.67
C LEU A 236 -9.16 -11.51 -20.32
N VAL A 237 -10.36 -10.97 -20.30
CA VAL A 237 -11.22 -11.01 -19.11
C VAL A 237 -11.77 -12.43 -18.99
N LYS A 238 -11.44 -13.14 -17.91
CA LYS A 238 -12.00 -14.48 -17.65
C LYS A 238 -13.31 -14.41 -16.90
N ASN A 239 -13.29 -13.69 -15.78
CA ASN A 239 -14.41 -13.65 -14.85
C ASN A 239 -14.61 -12.22 -14.34
N GLU A 240 -15.87 -11.84 -14.18
CA GLU A 240 -16.29 -10.70 -13.38
C GLU A 240 -17.10 -11.23 -12.20
N PHE A 241 -16.67 -10.90 -10.99
CA PHE A 241 -17.34 -11.33 -9.75
C PHE A 241 -18.26 -10.20 -9.25
N GLU A 242 -19.35 -10.58 -8.59
CA GLU A 242 -20.41 -9.65 -8.12
C GLU A 242 -19.89 -8.54 -7.19
N ASP A 243 -18.76 -8.76 -6.52
CA ASP A 243 -18.17 -7.84 -5.53
C ASP A 243 -17.31 -6.70 -6.13
N GLY A 244 -17.35 -6.52 -7.45
CA GLY A 244 -16.50 -5.54 -8.14
C GLY A 244 -15.06 -6.05 -8.28
N ILE A 245 -14.89 -7.34 -8.57
CA ILE A 245 -13.58 -7.94 -8.81
C ILE A 245 -13.55 -8.46 -10.23
N LYS A 246 -12.48 -8.18 -10.97
CA LYS A 246 -12.28 -8.69 -12.33
C LYS A 246 -11.01 -9.55 -12.37
N LEU A 247 -11.09 -10.71 -13.00
CA LEU A 247 -9.95 -11.59 -13.23
C LEU A 247 -9.53 -11.53 -14.69
N TYR A 248 -8.28 -11.15 -14.90
CA TYR A 248 -7.62 -11.08 -16.19
C TYR A 248 -6.61 -12.21 -16.34
N GLU A 249 -6.54 -12.79 -17.54
CA GLU A 249 -5.41 -13.59 -17.99
C GLU A 249 -4.55 -12.70 -18.91
N PHE A 250 -3.30 -12.48 -18.55
CA PHE A 250 -2.31 -11.82 -19.41
C PHE A 250 -1.43 -12.87 -20.08
N LYS A 251 -1.19 -12.75 -21.39
CA LYS A 251 -0.27 -13.61 -22.14
C LYS A 251 1.19 -13.15 -22.00
N THR A 252 1.63 -13.08 -20.76
CA THR A 252 3.01 -12.73 -20.38
C THR A 252 3.32 -13.41 -19.05
N LYS A 253 4.60 -13.53 -18.70
CA LYS A 253 5.00 -14.08 -17.40
C LYS A 253 4.83 -13.06 -16.29
N VAL A 254 4.69 -13.55 -15.07
CA VAL A 254 4.52 -12.70 -13.88
C VAL A 254 5.75 -11.81 -13.69
N ASP A 255 6.94 -12.35 -13.94
CA ASP A 255 8.22 -11.64 -13.93
C ASP A 255 8.23 -10.41 -14.86
N ASP A 256 7.60 -10.52 -16.04
CA ASP A 256 7.53 -9.43 -17.00
C ASP A 256 6.63 -8.30 -16.48
N LEU A 257 5.53 -8.65 -15.80
CA LEU A 257 4.62 -7.68 -15.17
C LEU A 257 5.28 -6.98 -13.97
N LEU A 258 6.02 -7.75 -13.17
CA LEU A 258 6.73 -7.26 -11.99
C LEU A 258 7.98 -6.43 -12.35
N GLY A 259 8.63 -6.74 -13.48
CA GLY A 259 9.88 -6.12 -13.92
C GLY A 259 11.12 -6.65 -13.19
N PHE A 260 11.04 -7.82 -12.56
CA PHE A 260 12.17 -8.53 -11.97
C PHE A 260 11.91 -10.05 -12.01
N SER A 261 12.98 -10.83 -12.04
CA SER A 261 12.87 -12.28 -12.09
C SER A 261 12.46 -12.89 -10.76
N VAL A 262 11.54 -13.83 -10.81
CA VAL A 262 11.09 -14.63 -9.66
C VAL A 262 11.31 -16.09 -10.01
N SER A 263 11.99 -16.83 -9.12
CA SER A 263 12.16 -18.27 -9.27
C SER A 263 10.85 -19.01 -8.98
N LEU A 264 9.91 -18.98 -9.92
CA LEU A 264 8.64 -19.70 -9.85
C LEU A 264 8.82 -21.13 -10.36
N GLU A 265 8.32 -22.13 -9.62
CA GLU A 265 8.33 -23.54 -10.06
C GLU A 265 7.49 -23.76 -11.33
N HIS A 266 6.50 -22.89 -11.56
CA HIS A 266 5.67 -22.91 -12.76
C HIS A 266 6.02 -21.73 -13.69
N ASN A 267 6.79 -22.05 -14.72
CA ASN A 267 7.14 -21.14 -15.80
C ASN A 267 5.97 -21.03 -16.81
N SER A 268 4.79 -20.60 -16.35
CA SER A 268 3.65 -20.38 -17.23
C SER A 268 3.91 -19.17 -18.14
N SER A 269 3.57 -19.29 -19.42
CA SER A 269 3.61 -18.17 -20.37
C SER A 269 2.47 -17.17 -20.17
N THR A 270 1.62 -17.40 -19.17
CA THR A 270 0.47 -16.56 -18.82
C THR A 270 0.47 -16.25 -17.32
N SER A 271 -0.14 -15.13 -16.98
CA SER A 271 -0.24 -14.61 -15.62
C SER A 271 -1.68 -14.23 -15.28
N TRP A 272 -2.10 -14.53 -14.05
CA TRP A 272 -3.39 -14.09 -13.54
C TRP A 272 -3.27 -12.72 -12.88
N VAL A 273 -4.19 -11.80 -13.17
CA VAL A 273 -4.28 -10.50 -12.48
C VAL A 273 -5.70 -10.32 -11.99
N MET A 274 -5.87 -10.29 -10.67
CA MET A 274 -7.12 -9.97 -10.00
C MET A 274 -7.13 -8.48 -9.70
N TYR A 275 -8.04 -7.75 -10.35
CA TYR A 275 -8.23 -6.32 -10.14
C TYR A 275 -9.43 -6.06 -9.23
N LEU A 276 -9.19 -5.26 -8.20
CA LEU A 276 -10.19 -4.74 -7.29
C LEU A 276 -10.69 -3.41 -7.82
N LEU A 277 -11.96 -3.33 -8.21
CA LEU A 277 -12.56 -2.04 -8.57
C LEU A 277 -12.71 -1.21 -7.30
N ASP A 278 -12.03 -0.07 -7.27
CA ASP A 278 -12.24 0.96 -6.26
C ASP A 278 -13.69 1.47 -6.36
N ARG A 279 -14.35 1.66 -5.21
CA ARG A 279 -15.68 2.28 -5.09
C ARG A 279 -15.58 3.71 -4.62
#